data_AF-A0A7S3IWG1-F1
#
_entry.id   AF-A0A7S3IWG1-F1
#
_cell.length_a   1.000
_cell.length_b   1.000
_cell.length_c   1.000
_cell.angle_alpha   90.00
_cell.angle_beta   90.00
_cell.angle_gamma   90.00
#
_symmetry.space_group_name_H-M   'P 1'
#
loop_
_entity.id
_entity.type
_entity.pdbx_description
1 polymer ?
#
loop_
_entity_poly.entity_id
_entity_poly.type
_entity_poly.pdbx_seq_one_letter_code
_entity_poly.pdbx_strand_id
1 'polypeptide(L)'
;MKKLWLVFNMALKFYLPIHLVPTLIFKRQKLLKEPIKAIKSIIKNIVKSALFISVYVSSFWWFYCKLKNYRRRTDRWNIIIASFFCSFAILFEPPSRRTELALYMFPRVLESMFFYMEKRGYVKSIANGEVLVFAVAMGIIMFCYQ
;
A
#
# COMPACT_ATOMS: atom_id res chain seq x y z
N MET A 1 1.98 7.32 20.00
CA MET A 1 1.48 8.59 19.41
C MET A 1 2.55 9.40 18.68
N LYS A 2 3.76 9.61 19.22
CA LYS A 2 4.83 10.38 18.53
C LYS A 2 5.16 9.89 17.11
N LYS A 3 5.30 8.56 16.90
CA LYS A 3 5.54 7.99 15.56
C LYS A 3 4.39 8.24 14.57
N LEU A 4 3.14 8.20 15.04
CA LEU A 4 1.97 8.40 14.18
C LEU A 4 1.94 9.82 13.62
N TRP A 5 2.18 10.82 14.45
CA TRP A 5 2.20 12.22 14.04
C TRP A 5 3.36 12.56 13.09
N LEU A 6 4.52 11.96 13.33
CA LEU A 6 5.72 12.14 12.49
C LEU A 6 5.50 11.55 11.09
N VAL A 7 4.98 10.32 11.02
CA VAL A 7 4.65 9.65 9.74
C VAL A 7 3.54 10.39 9.01
N PHE A 8 2.53 10.91 9.73
CA PHE A 8 1.45 11.68 9.13
C PHE A 8 1.94 12.96 8.45
N ASN A 9 2.83 13.72 9.10
CA ASN A 9 3.40 14.93 8.53
C ASN A 9 4.28 14.63 7.29
N MET A 10 5.02 13.53 7.32
CA MET A 10 5.83 13.08 6.17
C MET A 10 4.95 12.58 5.01
N ALA A 11 3.91 11.80 5.32
CA ALA A 11 2.95 11.30 4.35
C ALA A 11 2.23 12.45 3.64
N LEU A 12 1.80 13.48 4.39
CA LEU A 12 1.18 14.68 3.82
C LEU A 12 2.07 15.38 2.80
N LYS A 13 3.37 15.56 3.11
CA LYS A 13 4.32 16.21 2.19
C LYS A 13 4.50 15.45 0.88
N PHE A 14 4.49 14.12 0.90
CA PHE A 14 4.59 13.28 -0.30
C PHE A 14 3.27 13.12 -1.05
N TYR A 15 2.15 13.01 -0.34
CA TYR A 15 0.82 12.78 -0.94
C TYR A 15 0.23 14.03 -1.56
N LEU A 16 0.60 15.23 -1.10
CA LEU A 16 0.15 16.49 -1.67
C LEU A 16 0.45 16.58 -3.19
N PRO A 17 1.71 16.48 -3.65
CA PRO A 17 2.03 16.58 -5.08
C PRO A 17 1.44 15.43 -5.90
N ILE A 18 1.47 14.20 -5.37
CA ILE A 18 0.90 13.02 -6.04
C ILE A 18 -0.60 13.16 -6.31
N HIS A 19 -1.37 13.79 -5.40
CA HIS A 19 -2.79 14.00 -5.62
C HIS A 19 -3.12 15.30 -6.35
N LEU A 20 -2.32 16.35 -6.19
CA LEU A 20 -2.51 17.62 -6.88
C LEU A 20 -2.23 17.51 -8.38
N VAL A 21 -1.12 16.89 -8.78
CA VAL A 21 -0.69 16.85 -10.18
C VAL A 21 -1.72 16.17 -11.10
N PRO A 22 -2.22 14.95 -10.81
CA PRO A 22 -3.24 14.31 -11.66
C PRO A 22 -4.56 15.07 -11.65
N THR A 23 -4.94 15.67 -10.51
CA THR A 23 -6.19 16.42 -10.40
C THR A 23 -6.13 17.73 -11.21
N LEU A 24 -4.99 18.41 -11.17
CA LEU A 24 -4.70 19.58 -12.00
C LEU A 24 -4.62 19.21 -13.48
N ILE A 25 -4.20 18.00 -13.86
CA ILE A 25 -4.11 17.60 -15.29
C ILE A 25 -5.48 17.15 -15.81
N PHE A 26 -6.15 16.21 -15.13
CA PHE A 26 -7.33 15.51 -15.65
C PHE A 26 -8.68 16.15 -15.28
N LYS A 27 -8.75 17.00 -14.24
CA LYS A 27 -10.04 17.56 -13.73
C LYS A 27 -10.16 19.08 -13.83
N ARG A 28 -9.37 19.74 -14.70
CA ARG A 28 -9.36 21.21 -14.89
C ARG A 28 -10.76 21.82 -15.08
N GLN A 29 -11.61 21.20 -15.91
CA GLN A 29 -12.95 21.74 -16.17
C GLN A 29 -13.90 21.68 -14.96
N LYS A 30 -13.76 20.67 -14.08
CA LYS A 30 -14.55 20.58 -12.83
C LYS A 30 -14.02 21.53 -11.76
N LEU A 31 -12.73 21.80 -11.74
CA LEU A 31 -12.10 22.80 -10.85
C LEU A 31 -12.55 24.23 -11.17
N LEU A 32 -12.75 24.54 -12.45
CA LEU A 32 -13.19 25.87 -12.90
C LEU A 32 -14.67 26.16 -12.62
N LYS A 33 -15.54 25.13 -12.61
CA LYS A 33 -16.99 25.30 -12.38
C LYS A 33 -17.38 25.37 -10.89
N GLU A 34 -16.74 24.58 -10.02
CA GLU A 34 -17.05 24.57 -8.56
C GLU A 34 -15.78 24.37 -7.69
N PRO A 35 -14.94 25.40 -7.51
CA PRO A 35 -13.62 25.25 -6.88
C PRO A 35 -13.68 24.82 -5.40
N ILE A 36 -14.62 25.37 -4.61
CA ILE A 36 -14.68 25.14 -3.16
C ILE A 36 -15.07 23.69 -2.84
N LYS A 37 -16.06 23.14 -3.54
CA LYS A 37 -16.48 21.73 -3.35
C LYS A 37 -15.40 20.76 -3.80
N ALA A 38 -14.72 21.05 -4.91
CA ALA A 38 -13.62 20.25 -5.42
C ALA A 38 -12.45 20.20 -4.43
N ILE A 39 -12.00 21.36 -3.92
CA ILE A 39 -10.92 21.46 -2.93
C ILE A 39 -11.28 20.71 -1.64
N LYS A 40 -12.49 20.88 -1.12
CA LYS A 40 -12.93 20.18 0.10
C LYS A 40 -12.91 18.65 -0.07
N SER A 41 -13.32 18.15 -1.23
CA SER A 41 -13.28 16.72 -1.56
C SER A 41 -11.84 16.20 -1.65
N ILE A 42 -10.94 16.96 -2.30
CA ILE A 42 -9.52 16.60 -2.44
C ILE A 42 -8.84 16.55 -1.07
N ILE A 43 -9.03 17.58 -0.23
CA ILE A 43 -8.46 17.61 1.13
C ILE A 43 -8.97 16.42 1.95
N LYS A 44 -10.27 16.11 1.89
CA LYS A 44 -10.84 14.95 2.59
C LYS A 44 -10.19 13.64 2.15
N ASN A 45 -9.92 13.48 0.85
CA ASN A 45 -9.26 12.29 0.31
C ASN A 45 -7.79 12.22 0.72
N ILE A 46 -7.05 13.33 0.67
CA ILE A 46 -5.64 13.38 1.10
C ILE A 46 -5.52 13.04 2.59
N VAL A 47 -6.36 13.63 3.44
CA VAL A 47 -6.36 13.36 4.88
C VAL A 47 -6.66 11.89 5.16
N LYS A 48 -7.63 11.29 4.46
CA LYS A 48 -7.93 9.86 4.60
C LYS A 48 -6.72 8.98 4.25
N SER A 49 -6.01 9.26 3.17
CA SER A 49 -4.86 8.45 2.77
C SER A 49 -3.62 8.67 3.62
N ALA A 50 -3.40 9.90 4.07
CA ALA A 50 -2.37 10.20 5.05
C ALA A 50 -2.65 9.47 6.38
N LEU A 51 -3.92 9.42 6.81
CA LEU A 51 -4.33 8.64 7.97
C LEU A 51 -4.10 7.14 7.76
N PHE A 52 -4.46 6.59 6.59
CA PHE A 52 -4.22 5.18 6.26
C PHE A 52 -2.74 4.79 6.43
N ILE A 53 -1.82 5.52 5.81
CA ILE A 53 -0.37 5.21 5.90
C ILE A 53 0.14 5.35 7.33
N SER A 54 -0.33 6.39 8.02
CA SER A 54 0.10 6.66 9.40
C SER A 54 -0.36 5.56 10.35
N VAL A 55 -1.60 5.09 10.19
CA VAL A 55 -2.16 3.97 10.95
C VAL A 55 -1.43 2.68 10.58
N TYR A 56 -1.18 2.42 9.29
CA TYR A 56 -0.45 1.25 8.82
C TYR A 56 0.94 1.17 9.48
N VAL A 57 1.81 2.17 9.28
CA VAL A 57 3.18 2.14 9.83
C VAL A 57 3.17 2.08 11.37
N SER A 58 2.27 2.81 12.02
CA SER A 58 2.18 2.80 13.48
C SER A 58 1.74 1.45 14.03
N SER A 59 0.74 0.82 13.41
CA SER A 59 0.25 -0.51 13.78
C SER A 59 1.34 -1.57 13.59
N PHE A 60 2.09 -1.55 12.48
CA PHE A 60 3.20 -2.47 12.27
C PHE A 60 4.21 -2.43 13.41
N TRP A 61 4.70 -1.23 13.77
CA TRP A 61 5.67 -1.10 14.87
C TRP A 61 5.07 -1.48 16.22
N TRP A 62 3.79 -1.20 16.44
CA TRP A 62 3.10 -1.59 17.68
C TRP A 62 3.03 -3.11 17.82
N PHE A 63 2.55 -3.82 16.79
CA PHE A 63 2.50 -5.28 16.78
C PHE A 63 3.90 -5.90 16.87
N TYR A 64 4.87 -5.40 16.08
CA TYR A 64 6.24 -5.92 16.09
C TYR A 64 6.88 -5.79 17.47
N CYS A 65 6.77 -4.63 18.12
CA CYS A 65 7.30 -4.42 19.47
C CYS A 65 6.58 -5.29 20.51
N LYS A 66 5.26 -5.47 20.40
CA LYS A 66 4.49 -6.36 21.30
C LYS A 66 4.93 -7.82 21.16
N LEU A 67 5.06 -8.32 19.93
CA LEU A 67 5.55 -9.68 19.65
C LEU A 67 7.00 -9.86 20.11
N LYS A 68 7.87 -8.88 19.87
CA LYS A 68 9.26 -8.88 20.36
C LYS A 68 9.31 -8.95 21.88
N ASN A 69 8.50 -8.15 22.58
CA ASN A 69 8.49 -8.14 24.05
C ASN A 69 7.91 -9.44 24.64
N TYR A 70 6.84 -9.97 24.03
CA TYR A 70 6.19 -11.19 24.48
C TYR A 70 7.07 -12.43 24.28
N ARG A 71 7.67 -12.59 23.09
CA ARG A 71 8.52 -13.74 22.76
C ARG A 71 9.99 -13.57 23.16
N ARG A 72 10.40 -12.36 23.55
CA ARG A 72 11.78 -11.94 23.81
C ARG A 72 12.79 -12.37 22.72
N ARG A 73 12.32 -12.50 21.48
CA ARG A 73 13.12 -12.89 20.31
C ARG A 73 12.84 -11.98 19.14
N THR A 74 13.79 -11.90 18.23
CA THR A 74 13.70 -11.16 16.97
C THR A 74 13.79 -12.14 15.81
N ASP A 75 12.64 -12.75 15.52
CA ASP A 75 12.51 -13.76 14.47
C ASP A 75 11.68 -13.25 13.29
N ARG A 76 11.86 -13.87 12.12
CA ARG A 76 11.07 -13.55 10.90
C ARG A 76 9.56 -13.71 11.14
N TRP A 77 9.16 -14.65 11.99
CA TRP A 77 7.76 -14.86 12.38
C TRP A 77 7.12 -13.61 13.00
N ASN A 78 7.87 -12.82 13.77
CA ASN A 78 7.34 -11.60 14.36
C ASN A 78 7.03 -10.55 13.30
N ILE A 79 7.84 -10.49 12.24
CA ILE A 79 7.63 -9.59 11.10
C ILE A 79 6.40 -10.06 10.30
N ILE A 80 6.28 -11.36 10.02
CA ILE A 80 5.15 -11.92 9.28
C ILE A 80 3.83 -11.66 10.01
N ILE A 81 3.77 -11.97 11.31
CA ILE A 81 2.56 -11.79 12.12
C ILE A 81 2.23 -10.29 12.24
N ALA A 82 3.23 -9.43 12.51
CA ALA A 82 3.00 -7.99 12.59
C ALA A 82 2.52 -7.41 11.26
N SER A 83 3.05 -7.89 10.13
CA SER A 83 2.62 -7.47 8.79
C SER A 83 1.17 -7.88 8.53
N PHE A 84 0.80 -9.12 8.85
CA PHE A 84 -0.56 -9.63 8.70
C PHE A 84 -1.60 -8.77 9.43
N PHE A 85 -1.36 -8.47 10.71
CA PHE A 85 -2.28 -7.62 11.49
C PHE A 85 -2.26 -6.16 11.05
N CYS A 86 -1.11 -5.65 10.61
CA CYS A 86 -1.00 -4.30 10.07
C CYS A 86 -1.81 -4.11 8.78
N SER A 87 -1.87 -5.12 7.92
CA SER A 87 -2.59 -5.06 6.63
C SER A 87 -4.07 -4.73 6.77
N PHE A 88 -4.72 -5.02 7.90
CA PHE A 88 -6.11 -4.62 8.17
C PHE A 88 -6.32 -3.11 8.20
N ALA A 89 -5.25 -2.31 8.34
CA ALA A 89 -5.35 -0.86 8.24
C ALA A 89 -5.87 -0.39 6.86
N ILE A 90 -5.78 -1.22 5.81
CA ILE A 90 -6.31 -0.90 4.47
C ILE A 90 -7.83 -0.67 4.47
N LEU A 91 -8.54 -1.19 5.48
CA LEU A 91 -9.97 -0.98 5.65
C LEU A 91 -10.33 0.48 5.99
N PHE A 92 -9.36 1.33 6.36
CA PHE A 92 -9.60 2.77 6.54
C PHE A 92 -9.61 3.55 5.21
N GLU A 93 -8.99 3.02 4.15
CA GLU A 93 -8.98 3.65 2.83
C GLU A 93 -10.35 3.44 2.14
N PRO A 94 -10.87 4.35 1.30
CA PRO A 94 -12.09 4.12 0.50
C PRO A 94 -11.96 2.92 -0.46
N PRO A 95 -13.05 2.16 -0.68
CA PRO A 95 -13.02 0.90 -1.45
C PRO A 95 -12.50 1.05 -2.88
N SER A 96 -12.87 2.13 -3.59
CA SER A 96 -12.37 2.41 -4.95
C SER A 96 -10.84 2.46 -5.02
N ARG A 97 -10.15 2.97 -3.98
CA ARG A 97 -8.68 3.03 -3.95
C ARG A 97 -8.05 1.74 -3.45
N ARG A 98 -8.75 0.92 -2.67
CA ARG A 98 -8.25 -0.37 -2.21
C ARG A 98 -7.97 -1.28 -3.40
N THR A 99 -8.88 -1.31 -4.37
CA THR A 99 -8.76 -2.17 -5.54
C THR A 99 -7.64 -1.69 -6.46
N GLU A 100 -7.46 -0.38 -6.66
CA GLU A 100 -6.31 0.20 -7.37
C GLU A 100 -4.97 -0.15 -6.69
N LEU A 101 -4.90 -0.04 -5.36
CA LEU A 101 -3.71 -0.39 -4.60
C LEU A 101 -3.41 -1.90 -4.66
N ALA A 102 -4.45 -2.74 -4.57
CA ALA A 102 -4.32 -4.19 -4.68
C ALA A 102 -3.80 -4.59 -6.07
N LEU A 103 -4.36 -4.02 -7.14
CA LEU A 103 -3.88 -4.20 -8.51
C LEU A 103 -2.41 -3.82 -8.66
N TYR A 104 -2.01 -2.69 -8.08
CA TYR A 104 -0.62 -2.23 -8.17
C TYR A 104 0.35 -3.12 -7.41
N MET A 105 -0.03 -3.59 -6.22
CA MET A 105 0.85 -4.37 -5.35
C MET A 105 0.86 -5.87 -5.67
N PHE A 106 -0.22 -6.43 -6.18
CA PHE A 106 -0.38 -7.88 -6.37
C PHE A 106 0.71 -8.50 -7.27
N PRO A 107 1.01 -7.97 -8.47
CA PRO A 107 2.09 -8.51 -9.31
C PRO A 107 3.45 -8.40 -8.62
N ARG A 108 3.70 -7.30 -7.90
CA ARG A 108 4.97 -7.06 -7.18
C ARG A 108 5.18 -8.04 -6.03
N VAL A 109 4.11 -8.40 -5.32
CA VAL A 109 4.18 -9.41 -4.27
C VAL A 109 4.48 -10.79 -4.84
N LEU A 110 3.82 -11.18 -5.94
CA LEU A 110 4.07 -12.46 -6.61
C LEU A 110 5.50 -12.55 -7.14
N GLU A 111 5.98 -11.50 -7.79
CA GLU A 111 7.37 -11.38 -8.27
C GLU A 111 8.37 -11.52 -7.10
N SER A 112 8.14 -10.80 -6.00
CA SER A 112 9.00 -10.89 -4.80
C SER A 112 8.97 -12.28 -4.16
N MET A 113 7.81 -12.94 -4.14
CA MET A 113 7.68 -14.31 -3.65
C MET A 113 8.45 -15.30 -4.53
N PHE A 114 8.37 -15.17 -5.85
CA PHE A 114 9.11 -16.00 -6.80
C PHE A 114 10.61 -15.91 -6.56
N PHE A 115 11.18 -14.70 -6.51
CA PHE A 115 12.61 -14.50 -6.22
C PHE A 115 13.01 -15.02 -4.84
N TYR A 116 12.14 -14.87 -3.83
CA TYR A 116 12.40 -15.43 -2.51
C TYR A 116 12.48 -16.96 -2.52
N MET A 117 11.58 -17.63 -3.26
CA MET A 117 11.53 -19.09 -3.40
C MET A 117 12.69 -19.63 -4.24
N GLU A 118 13.04 -18.94 -5.32
CA GLU A 118 14.20 -19.25 -6.16
C GLU A 118 15.50 -19.18 -5.34
N LYS A 119 15.71 -18.10 -4.59
CA LYS A 119 16.89 -17.94 -3.72
C LYS A 119 16.99 -19.01 -2.63
N ARG A 120 15.87 -19.60 -2.23
CA ARG A 120 15.81 -20.70 -1.25
C ARG A 120 15.97 -22.09 -1.88
N GLY A 121 16.02 -22.18 -3.21
CA GLY A 121 16.09 -23.44 -3.95
C GLY A 121 14.76 -24.20 -3.99
N TYR A 122 13.63 -23.57 -3.62
CA TYR A 122 12.31 -24.21 -3.69
C TYR A 122 11.75 -24.24 -5.12
N VAL A 123 12.17 -23.31 -5.98
CA VAL A 123 11.77 -23.22 -7.38
C VAL A 123 13.05 -23.21 -8.22
N LYS A 124 13.06 -23.95 -9.33
CA LYS A 124 14.18 -23.92 -10.27
C LYS A 124 14.24 -22.54 -10.93
N SER A 125 15.44 -21.99 -11.05
CA SER A 125 15.65 -20.76 -11.81
C SER A 125 15.31 -21.02 -13.28
N ILE A 126 14.35 -20.27 -13.80
CA ILE A 126 13.91 -20.33 -15.20
C ILE A 126 14.29 -19.00 -15.82
N ALA A 127 14.87 -19.01 -17.02
CA ALA A 127 15.18 -17.80 -17.75
C ALA A 127 13.90 -16.95 -17.93
N ASN A 128 13.94 -15.68 -17.50
CA ASN A 128 12.83 -14.74 -17.52
C ASN A 128 11.58 -15.20 -16.69
N GLY A 129 11.78 -15.96 -15.62
CA GLY A 129 10.68 -16.43 -14.76
C GLY A 129 9.82 -15.29 -14.18
N GLU A 130 10.41 -14.13 -13.93
CA GLU A 130 9.73 -12.90 -13.51
C GLU A 130 8.70 -12.40 -14.53
N VAL A 131 8.98 -12.55 -15.83
CA VAL A 131 8.05 -12.16 -16.90
C VAL A 131 6.82 -13.06 -16.89
N LEU A 132 7.03 -14.36 -16.65
CA LEU A 132 5.94 -15.33 -16.56
C LEU A 132 5.06 -15.07 -15.34
N VAL A 133 5.66 -14.80 -14.17
CA VAL A 133 4.93 -14.44 -12.95
C VAL A 133 4.14 -13.14 -13.14
N PHE A 134 4.73 -12.15 -13.80
CA PHE A 134 4.05 -10.90 -14.14
C PHE A 134 2.87 -11.14 -15.09
N ALA A 135 3.06 -11.91 -16.16
CA ALA A 135 2.02 -12.23 -17.13
C ALA A 135 0.83 -12.95 -16.47
N VAL A 136 1.11 -13.92 -15.59
CA VAL A 136 0.08 -14.62 -14.82
C VAL A 136 -0.64 -13.67 -13.87
N ALA A 137 0.09 -12.81 -13.15
CA ALA A 137 -0.50 -11.84 -12.24
C ALA A 137 -1.46 -10.88 -12.96
N MET A 138 -1.06 -10.38 -14.14
CA MET A 138 -1.88 -9.53 -14.98
C MET A 138 -3.08 -10.27 -15.57
N GLY A 139 -2.94 -11.56 -15.92
CA GLY A 139 -4.03 -12.41 -16.36
C GLY A 139 -5.10 -12.62 -15.28
N ILE A 140 -4.69 -12.90 -14.04
CA ILE A 140 -5.61 -13.02 -12.88
C ILE A 140 -6.35 -11.69 -12.66
N ILE A 141 -5.61 -10.58 -12.70
CA ILE A 141 -6.17 -9.24 -12.57
C ILE A 141 -7.25 -8.99 -13.62
N MET A 142 -6.96 -9.27 -14.89
CA MET A 142 -7.90 -9.09 -16.01
C MET A 142 -9.14 -9.95 -15.83
N PHE A 143 -8.99 -11.22 -15.46
CA PHE A 143 -10.11 -12.13 -15.21
C PHE A 143 -11.02 -11.66 -14.06
N CYS A 144 -10.45 -11.10 -12.98
CA CYS A 144 -11.22 -10.63 -11.84
C CYS A 144 -11.90 -9.25 -12.05
N TYR A 145 -11.45 -8.47 -13.03
CA TYR A 145 -11.99 -7.12 -13.32
C TYR A 145 -12.95 -7.07 -14.51
N GLN A 146 -13.03 -8.15 -15.28
CA GLN A 146 -14.01 -8.34 -16.34
C GLN A 146 -15.39 -8.65 -15.76
#